data_AF-A0A660W5N0-F1
#
_entry.id   AF-A0A660W5N0-F1
#
_cell.length_a   1.000
_cell.length_b   1.000
_cell.length_c   1.000
_cell.angle_alpha   90.00
_cell.angle_beta   90.00
_cell.angle_gamma   90.00
#
_symmetry.space_group_name_H-M   'P 1'
#
loop_
_entity.id
_entity.type
_entity.pdbx_description
1 polymer ?
#
loop_
_entity_poly.entity_id
_entity_poly.type
_entity_poly.pdbx_seq_one_letter_code
_entity_poly.pdbx_strand_id
1 'polypeptide(L)' 'MDASAGSVKELERIVWQIRSQYADVQIIIRGDSGFYREEIMFWCDQNDVDYVLGLAKNNRLIDV' A
#
# COMPACT_ATOMS: atom_id res chain seq x y z
N MET A 1 -13.55 10.47 -9.04
CA MET A 1 -12.10 10.32 -9.24
C MET A 1 -11.67 9.11 -8.42
N ASP A 2 -10.88 8.20 -9.00
CA ASP A 2 -10.28 7.11 -8.25
C ASP A 2 -9.00 7.61 -7.60
N ALA A 3 -9.02 7.76 -6.27
CA ALA A 3 -7.91 8.36 -5.53
C ALA A 3 -6.65 7.48 -5.52
N SER A 4 -6.80 6.17 -5.76
CA SER A 4 -5.68 5.22 -5.79
C SER A 4 -5.07 5.02 -7.19
N ALA A 5 -5.65 5.61 -8.23
CA ALA A 5 -5.18 5.40 -9.59
C ALA A 5 -3.69 5.76 -9.74
N GLY A 6 -2.89 4.80 -10.21
CA GLY A 6 -1.45 4.97 -10.41
C GLY A 6 -0.59 4.69 -9.18
N SER A 7 -1.16 4.33 -8.03
CA SER A 7 -0.39 4.11 -6.79
C SER A 7 0.69 3.04 -6.93
N VAL A 8 0.40 1.93 -7.62
CA VAL A 8 1.38 0.85 -7.83
C VAL A 8 2.64 1.33 -8.56
N LYS A 9 2.49 2.20 -9.57
CA LYS A 9 3.61 2.76 -10.32
C LYS A 9 4.50 3.65 -9.43
N GLU A 10 3.90 4.41 -8.53
CA GLU A 10 4.65 5.23 -7.58
C GLU A 10 5.32 4.38 -6.50
N LEU A 11 4.66 3.31 -6.02
CA LEU A 11 5.26 2.34 -5.11
C LEU A 11 6.50 1.69 -5.71
N GLU A 12 6.41 1.20 -6.96
CA GLU A 12 7.53 0.62 -7.67
C GLU A 12 8.71 1.59 -7.76
N ARG A 13 8.46 2.84 -8.16
CA ARG A 13 9.48 3.87 -8.27
C ARG A 13 10.15 4.16 -6.93
N ILE A 14 9.36 4.35 -5.87
CA ILE A 14 9.88 4.72 -4.54
C ILE A 14 10.65 3.56 -3.91
N VAL A 15 10.09 2.35 -3.92
CA VAL A 15 10.70 1.16 -3.32
C VAL A 15 12.02 0.83 -4.02
N TRP A 16 12.07 0.92 -5.34
CA TRP A 16 13.32 0.72 -6.08
C TRP A 16 14.40 1.73 -5.66
N GLN A 17 14.04 3.01 -5.53
CA GLN A 17 15.00 4.04 -5.10
C GLN A 17 15.52 3.77 -3.68
N ILE A 18 14.65 3.40 -2.74
CA ILE A 18 15.05 3.10 -1.36
C ILE A 18 15.98 1.89 -1.33
N ARG A 19 15.62 0.78 -1.99
CA ARG A 19 16.42 -0.45 -2.01
C ARG A 19 17.75 -0.30 -2.78
N SER A 20 17.83 0.64 -3.72
CA SER A 20 19.11 0.97 -4.39
C SER A 20 20.18 1.49 -3.41
N GLN A 21 19.75 2.08 -2.28
CA GLN A 21 20.64 2.61 -1.24
C GLN A 21 20.72 1.68 -0.03
N TYR A 22 19.63 0.97 0.29
CA TYR A 22 19.53 0.09 1.45
C TYR A 22 18.89 -1.24 1.03
N ALA A 23 19.71 -2.20 0.59
CA ALA A 23 19.24 -3.44 -0.01
C ALA A 23 18.27 -4.24 0.89
N ASP A 24 18.56 -4.31 2.19
CA ASP A 24 17.83 -5.15 3.15
C ASP A 24 16.91 -4.35 4.10
N VAL A 25 16.53 -3.12 3.73
CA VAL A 25 15.64 -2.31 4.58
C VAL A 25 14.20 -2.84 4.52
N GLN A 26 13.58 -3.02 5.68
CA GLN A 26 12.15 -3.29 5.76
C GLN A 26 11.36 -2.05 5.34
N ILE A 27 10.36 -2.25 4.47
CA ILE A 27 9.49 -1.18 3.99
C ILE A 27 8.05 -1.56 4.33
N ILE A 28 7.34 -0.63 4.97
CA ILE A 28 5.92 -0.77 5.30
C ILE A 28 5.15 0.39 4.68
N ILE A 29 4.15 0.09 3.84
CA ILE A 29 3.26 1.10 3.26
C ILE A 29 2.06 1.32 4.18
N ARG A 30 1.78 2.57 4.50
CA ARG A 30 0.58 2.96 5.24
C ARG A 30 -0.35 3.77 4.36
N GLY A 31 -1.61 3.37 4.29
CA GLY A 31 -2.64 4.04 3.51
C GLY A 31 -3.98 4.09 4.24
N ASP A 32 -4.81 5.06 3.89
CA ASP A 32 -6.21 5.08 4.31
C ASP A 32 -7.06 4.12 3.45
N SER A 33 -8.37 4.12 3.71
CA SER A 33 -9.32 3.22 3.03
C SER A 33 -9.43 3.39 1.52
N GLY A 34 -9.02 4.53 0.96
CA GLY A 34 -8.94 4.72 -0.49
C GLY A 34 -7.88 3.84 -1.16
N PHE A 35 -6.91 3.35 -0.40
CA PHE A 35 -5.80 2.52 -0.86
C PHE A 35 -5.95 1.04 -0.48
N TYR A 36 -7.06 0.65 0.15
CA TYR A 36 -7.42 -0.77 0.34
C TYR A 36 -7.83 -1.37 -1.01
N ARG A 37 -6.83 -1.69 -1.83
CA ARG A 37 -6.98 -2.18 -3.21
C ARG A 37 -6.17 -3.45 -3.40
N GLU A 38 -6.78 -4.45 -4.03
CA GLU A 38 -6.14 -5.73 -4.32
C GLU A 38 -4.84 -5.57 -5.12
N GLU A 39 -4.83 -4.70 -6.13
CA GLU A 39 -3.63 -4.43 -6.95
C GLU A 39 -2.45 -3.88 -6.12
N ILE A 40 -2.72 -3.07 -5.10
CA ILE A 40 -1.70 -2.51 -4.21
C ILE A 40 -1.19 -3.60 -3.28
N MET A 41 -2.08 -4.35 -2.65
CA MET A 41 -1.72 -5.43 -1.73
C MET A 41 -0.94 -6.54 -2.45
N PHE A 42 -1.41 -6.96 -3.62
CA PHE A 42 -0.76 -7.97 -4.45
C PHE A 42 0.64 -7.52 -4.86
N TRP A 43 0.80 -6.26 -5.27
CA TRP A 43 2.13 -5.74 -5.60
C TRP A 43 3.04 -5.74 -4.37
N CYS A 44 2.55 -5.31 -3.21
CA CYS A 44 3.31 -5.34 -1.96
C CYS A 44 3.77 -6.76 -1.60
N ASP A 45 2.87 -7.75 -1.65
CA ASP A 45 3.16 -9.16 -1.38
C ASP A 45 4.24 -9.73 -2.33
N GLN A 46 4.17 -9.40 -3.63
CA GLN A 46 5.15 -9.84 -4.62
C GLN A 46 6.53 -9.18 -4.47
N ASN A 47 6.61 -8.04 -3.77
CA ASN A 47 7.82 -7.23 -3.66
C ASN A 47 8.39 -7.19 -2.24
N ASP A 48 7.93 -8.04 -1.31
CA ASP A 48 8.39 -8.07 0.07
C ASP A 48 8.25 -6.69 0.76
N VAL A 49 7.08 -6.08 0.57
CA VAL A 49 6.71 -4.80 1.18
C VAL A 49 5.51 -5.07 2.08
N ASP A 50 5.65 -4.80 3.38
CA ASP A 50 4.54 -4.92 4.31
C ASP A 50 3.54 -3.76 4.12
N TYR A 51 2.33 -3.90 4.64
CA TYR A 51 1.36 -2.82 4.59
C TYR A 51 0.41 -2.76 5.79
N VAL A 52 -0.04 -1.55 6.08
CA VAL A 52 -1.12 -1.24 7.02
C VAL A 52 -2.12 -0.33 6.32
N LEU A 53 -3.26 -0.90 5.93
CA LEU A 53 -4.28 -0.21 5.15
C LEU A 53 -5.55 -0.06 5.97
N GLY A 54 -6.11 1.16 5.98
CA GLY A 54 -7.41 1.41 6.60
C GLY A 54 -8.53 0.68 5.86
N LEU A 55 -9.54 0.21 6.58
CA LEU A 55 -10.78 -0.29 5.98
C LEU A 55 -11.79 0.84 5.84
N ALA A 56 -12.51 0.87 4.72
CA ALA A 56 -13.63 1.80 4.57
C ALA A 56 -14.72 1.48 5.60
N LYS A 57 -15.30 2.52 6.21
CA LYS A 57 -16.44 2.34 7.12
C LYS A 57 -17.59 1.65 6.38
N ASN A 58 -18.19 0.65 7.02
CA ASN A 58 -19.42 0.02 6.58
C ASN A 58 -20.35 -0.14 7.80
N ASN A 59 -21.62 -0.52 7.60
CA ASN A 59 -22.59 -0.61 8.69
C ASN A 59 -22.14 -1.53 9.86
N ARG A 60 -21.24 -2.50 9.62
CA ARG A 60 -20.68 -3.36 10.68
C ARG A 60 -19.57 -2.66 11.49
N LEU A 61 -18.94 -1.62 10.94
CA LEU A 61 -17.83 -0.87 11.53
C LEU A 61 -18.27 0.48 12.15
N ILE A 62 -19.54 0.86 12.00
CA ILE A 62 -20.07 2.14 12.52
C ILE A 62 -20.60 1.98 13.96
N ASP A 63 -20.90 0.76 14.40
CA ASP A 63 -21.53 0.45 15.70
C ASP A 63 -20.55 -0.09 16.78
N VAL A 64 -19.24 0.19 16.65
CA VAL A 64 -18.21 -0.22 17.63
C VAL A 64 -17.87 0.91 18.57
#